data_AF-A0A7Y7C4T4-F1
#
_entry.id   AF-A0A7Y7C4T4-F1
#
_cell.length_a   1.000
_cell.length_b   1.000
_cell.length_c   1.000
_cell.angle_alpha   90.00
_cell.angle_beta   90.00
_cell.angle_gamma   90.00
#
_symmetry.space_group_name_H-M   'P 1'
#
loop_
_entity.id
_entity.type
_entity.pdbx_description
1 polymer ?
#
loop_
_entity_poly.entity_id
_entity_poly.type
_entity_poly.pdbx_seq_one_letter_code
_entity_poly.pdbx_strand_id
1 'polypeptide(L)'
;MGVNQLVSAVHHEFPPPTRPVGLGDGGWAPPPASSDERLAQEVEAVLHAVADRLARRVAELGQQMRRPEVVSDRWTLMAELQAFRADFRVRIGDLVYLTAAAFADVRREEVVPGYAHQVGARAALRAAAADLRRSLQGRLERAAKAEARARPALARQVAESLAAFVSLPASVALRTPQKHQVLELRARLLDTATQAELAPDALPGLVEPYLTALDEQMEEVTRTWLVVHDRAVWATCGMKLEQADMHLSLGSRGAERVLAEAVEAAGALQGRSPPFDAFLRKARQEAGDGLEEAGARELLTRFRERLAALPFS
;
A
#
# COMPACT_ATOMS: atom_id res chain seq x y z
N MET A 1 22.05 1.94 -22.16
CA MET A 1 21.24 3.14 -22.44
C MET A 1 21.64 4.23 -21.45
N GLY A 2 22.20 5.34 -21.93
CA GLY A 2 22.62 6.46 -21.09
C GLY A 2 21.46 7.43 -20.77
N VAL A 3 21.54 8.18 -19.68
CA VAL A 3 20.57 9.21 -19.26
C VAL A 3 20.23 10.17 -20.42
N ASN A 4 21.24 10.60 -21.17
CA ASN A 4 21.06 11.50 -22.32
C ASN A 4 20.32 10.84 -23.50
N GLN A 5 20.44 9.51 -23.67
CA GLN A 5 19.69 8.79 -24.70
C GLN A 5 18.20 8.67 -24.32
N LEU A 6 17.90 8.50 -23.03
CA LEU A 6 16.51 8.47 -22.53
C LEU A 6 15.84 9.84 -22.64
N VAL A 7 16.54 10.92 -22.27
CA VAL A 7 16.03 12.29 -22.45
C VAL A 7 15.80 12.60 -23.93
N SER A 8 16.76 12.23 -24.78
CA SER A 8 16.62 12.39 -26.24
C SER A 8 15.46 11.58 -26.81
N ALA A 9 15.26 10.34 -26.35
CA ALA A 9 14.13 9.51 -26.76
C ALA A 9 12.77 10.12 -26.35
N VAL A 10 12.67 10.66 -25.12
CA VAL A 10 11.44 11.35 -24.68
C VAL A 10 11.15 12.57 -25.56
N HIS A 11 12.15 13.39 -25.87
CA HIS A 11 11.97 14.55 -26.76
C HIS A 11 11.73 14.17 -28.22
N HIS A 12 12.16 12.99 -28.65
CA HIS A 12 11.89 12.47 -29.99
C HIS A 12 10.45 11.98 -30.15
N GLU A 13 9.95 11.23 -29.17
CA GLU A 13 8.59 10.67 -29.18
C GLU A 13 7.52 11.72 -28.80
N PHE A 14 7.89 12.74 -28.01
CA PHE A 14 7.05 13.87 -27.64
C PHE A 14 7.74 15.19 -28.02
N PRO A 15 7.83 15.50 -29.33
CA PRO A 15 8.43 16.75 -29.78
C PRO A 15 7.60 17.92 -29.27
N PRO A 16 8.20 19.02 -28.77
CA PRO A 16 7.45 20.17 -28.26
C PRO A 16 6.45 20.66 -29.30
N PRO A 17 5.27 21.15 -28.87
CA PRO A 17 4.21 21.54 -29.80
C PRO A 17 4.79 22.55 -30.78
N THR A 18 4.60 22.29 -32.07
CA THR A 18 5.03 23.18 -33.15
C THR A 18 4.29 24.50 -33.02
N ARG A 19 4.90 25.46 -32.30
CA ARG A 19 4.50 26.86 -32.44
C ARG A 19 4.71 27.20 -33.92
N PRO A 20 3.69 27.68 -34.64
CA PRO A 20 3.87 28.07 -36.04
C PRO A 20 5.01 29.08 -36.10
N VAL A 21 6.06 28.72 -36.84
CA VAL A 21 7.25 29.55 -37.05
C VAL A 21 6.77 30.84 -37.74
N GLY A 22 6.64 31.93 -36.98
CA GLY A 22 6.19 33.22 -37.51
C GLY A 22 5.35 34.09 -36.56
N LEU A 23 4.85 33.55 -35.44
CA LEU A 23 4.10 34.34 -34.47
C LEU A 23 4.89 34.43 -33.17
N GLY A 24 5.29 35.65 -32.78
CA GLY A 24 5.87 35.93 -31.47
C GLY A 24 4.92 35.55 -30.32
N ASP A 25 5.35 35.79 -29.08
CA ASP A 25 4.70 35.39 -27.81
C ASP A 25 3.22 35.85 -27.59
N GLY A 26 2.56 36.40 -28.61
CA GLY A 26 1.14 36.80 -28.62
C GLY A 26 0.36 36.35 -29.87
N GLY A 27 0.79 35.30 -30.59
CA GLY A 27 0.08 34.78 -31.76
C GLY A 27 -1.29 34.21 -31.45
N TRP A 28 -2.35 34.79 -32.03
CA TRP A 28 -3.71 34.23 -31.97
C TRP A 28 -3.74 32.85 -32.62
N ALA A 29 -4.00 31.81 -31.82
CA ALA A 29 -4.39 30.50 -32.31
C ALA A 29 -5.91 30.48 -32.52
N PRO A 30 -6.41 29.99 -33.68
CA PRO A 30 -7.84 29.84 -33.87
C PRO A 30 -8.43 28.91 -32.79
N PRO A 31 -9.61 29.22 -32.23
CA PRO A 31 -10.26 28.35 -31.28
C PRO A 31 -10.58 27.00 -31.94
N PRO A 32 -10.54 25.88 -31.17
CA PRO A 32 -10.79 24.55 -31.70
C PRO A 32 -12.16 24.49 -32.39
N ALA A 33 -12.21 23.90 -33.58
CA ALA A 33 -13.40 23.86 -34.44
C ALA A 33 -14.46 22.88 -33.95
N SER A 34 -14.11 21.98 -33.02
CA SER A 34 -15.02 21.01 -32.41
C SER A 34 -14.65 20.70 -30.95
N SER A 35 -15.56 20.06 -30.23
CA SER A 35 -15.29 19.49 -28.90
C SER A 35 -14.15 18.47 -28.94
N ASP A 36 -14.09 17.68 -30.01
CA ASP A 36 -13.11 16.60 -30.18
C ASP A 36 -11.71 17.18 -30.42
N GLU A 37 -11.62 18.27 -31.19
CA GLU A 37 -10.36 18.99 -31.41
C GLU A 37 -9.88 19.70 -30.15
N ARG A 38 -10.80 20.25 -29.34
CA ARG A 38 -10.45 20.81 -28.03
C ARG A 38 -9.91 19.74 -27.09
N LEU A 39 -10.58 18.59 -27.03
CA LEU A 39 -10.16 17.46 -26.21
C LEU A 39 -8.80 16.93 -26.65
N ALA A 40 -8.54 16.82 -27.96
CA ALA A 40 -7.24 16.43 -28.51
C ALA A 40 -6.13 17.40 -28.08
N GLN A 41 -6.37 18.72 -28.16
CA GLN A 41 -5.42 19.74 -27.72
C GLN A 41 -5.16 19.67 -26.20
N GLU A 42 -6.18 19.40 -25.39
CA GLU A 42 -6.03 19.22 -23.94
C GLU A 42 -5.22 17.96 -23.59
N VAL A 43 -5.48 16.84 -24.26
CA VAL A 43 -4.70 15.60 -24.12
C VAL A 43 -3.26 15.80 -24.56
N GLU A 44 -3.03 16.49 -25.67
CA GLU A 44 -1.69 16.82 -26.15
C GLU A 44 -0.92 17.68 -25.14
N ALA A 45 -1.56 18.69 -24.54
CA ALA A 45 -0.95 19.51 -23.50
C ALA A 45 -0.55 18.68 -22.26
N VAL A 46 -1.41 17.74 -21.85
CA VAL A 46 -1.12 16.80 -20.74
C VAL A 46 0.06 15.89 -21.09
N LEU A 47 0.09 15.34 -22.31
CA LEU A 47 1.17 14.49 -22.79
C LEU A 47 2.52 15.20 -22.72
N HIS A 48 2.60 16.43 -23.23
CA HIS A 48 3.81 17.26 -23.19
C HIS A 48 4.24 17.59 -21.76
N ALA A 49 3.30 18.00 -20.91
CA ALA A 49 3.60 18.31 -19.52
C ALA A 49 4.16 17.10 -18.76
N VAL A 50 3.67 15.89 -19.05
CA VAL A 50 4.20 14.65 -18.48
C VAL A 50 5.55 14.29 -19.06
N ALA A 51 5.74 14.37 -20.39
CA ALA A 51 7.01 14.10 -21.05
C ALA A 51 8.14 15.00 -20.50
N ASP A 52 7.90 16.31 -20.38
CA ASP A 52 8.83 17.27 -19.81
C ASP A 52 9.19 16.94 -18.35
N ARG A 53 8.20 16.54 -17.56
CA ARG A 53 8.43 16.12 -16.16
C ARG A 53 9.26 14.84 -16.09
N LEU A 54 9.03 13.88 -16.97
CA LEU A 54 9.82 12.64 -17.06
C LEU A 54 11.26 12.94 -17.46
N ALA A 55 11.48 13.80 -18.46
CA ALA A 55 12.80 14.22 -18.90
C ALA A 55 13.59 14.92 -17.78
N ARG A 56 12.96 15.88 -17.08
CA ARG A 56 13.57 16.52 -15.90
C ARG A 56 13.93 15.52 -14.81
N ARG A 57 13.05 14.57 -14.52
CA ARG A 57 13.29 13.56 -13.48
C ARG A 57 14.43 12.61 -13.81
N VAL A 58 14.56 12.22 -15.08
CA VAL A 58 15.68 11.42 -15.57
C VAL A 58 17.00 12.21 -15.45
N ALA A 59 17.00 13.50 -15.77
CA ALA A 59 18.16 14.36 -15.61
C ALA A 59 18.57 14.55 -14.14
N GLU A 60 17.60 14.76 -13.24
CA GLU A 60 17.82 14.83 -11.78
C GLU A 60 18.45 13.55 -11.24
N LEU A 61 17.93 12.38 -11.64
CA LEU A 61 18.54 11.09 -11.27
C LEU A 61 19.99 11.04 -11.76
N GLY A 62 20.25 11.43 -13.01
CA GLY A 62 21.60 11.48 -13.57
C GLY A 62 22.56 12.37 -12.76
N GLN A 63 22.07 13.45 -12.16
CA GLN A 63 22.86 14.31 -11.26
C GLN A 63 23.04 13.67 -9.87
N GLN A 64 21.99 13.08 -9.30
CA GLN A 64 22.05 12.39 -8.02
C GLN A 64 23.02 11.20 -8.05
N MET A 65 23.06 10.44 -9.15
CA MET A 65 23.97 9.31 -9.35
C MET A 65 25.44 9.73 -9.50
N ARG A 66 25.75 11.03 -9.58
CA ARG A 66 27.12 11.57 -9.55
C ARG A 66 27.56 12.01 -8.16
N ARG A 67 26.65 12.04 -7.18
CA ARG A 67 26.94 12.47 -5.81
C ARG A 67 27.62 11.34 -5.04
N PRO A 68 28.83 11.55 -4.49
CA PRO A 68 29.56 10.51 -3.77
C PRO A 68 28.77 9.96 -2.58
N GLU A 69 27.98 10.78 -1.88
CA GLU A 69 27.20 10.33 -0.72
C GLU A 69 26.15 9.29 -1.10
N VAL A 70 25.60 9.38 -2.32
CA VAL A 70 24.57 8.46 -2.83
C VAL A 70 25.18 7.16 -3.34
N VAL A 71 26.34 7.23 -3.98
CA VAL A 71 26.97 6.07 -4.63
C VAL A 71 27.82 5.26 -3.64
N SER A 72 28.35 5.89 -2.60
CA SER A 72 29.19 5.23 -1.59
C SER A 72 28.39 4.31 -0.66
N ASP A 73 27.13 4.62 -0.37
CA ASP A 73 26.23 3.74 0.39
C ASP A 73 25.26 2.97 -0.53
N ARG A 74 25.38 1.64 -0.50
CA ARG A 74 24.53 0.73 -1.30
C ARG A 74 23.05 0.87 -0.97
N TRP A 75 22.69 1.12 0.29
CA TRP A 75 21.28 1.23 0.70
C TRP A 75 20.65 2.52 0.21
N THR A 76 21.37 3.63 0.34
CA THR A 76 20.99 4.93 -0.22
C THR A 76 20.82 4.85 -1.75
N LEU A 77 21.79 4.26 -2.47
CA LEU A 77 21.68 4.06 -3.91
C LEU A 77 20.42 3.27 -4.31
N MET A 78 20.18 2.15 -3.64
CA MET A 78 19.02 1.30 -3.94
C MET A 78 17.69 1.99 -3.60
N ALA A 79 17.66 2.80 -2.54
CA ALA A 79 16.50 3.61 -2.18
C ALA A 79 16.17 4.65 -3.25
N GLU A 80 17.17 5.39 -3.73
CA GLU A 80 17.00 6.38 -4.81
C GLU A 80 16.52 5.72 -6.11
N LEU A 81 17.12 4.59 -6.50
CA LEU A 81 16.70 3.86 -7.71
C LEU A 81 15.27 3.32 -7.59
N GLN A 82 14.89 2.78 -6.43
CA GLN A 82 13.53 2.30 -6.22
C GLN A 82 12.52 3.45 -6.21
N ALA A 83 12.83 4.57 -5.56
CA ALA A 83 11.99 5.75 -5.50
C ALA A 83 11.77 6.33 -6.90
N PHE A 84 12.85 6.49 -7.68
CA PHE A 84 12.77 6.90 -9.07
C PHE A 84 11.90 5.95 -9.90
N ARG A 85 12.13 4.63 -9.82
CA ARG A 85 11.34 3.64 -10.56
C ARG A 85 9.85 3.69 -10.19
N ALA A 86 9.53 3.92 -8.92
CA ALA A 86 8.16 4.03 -8.45
C ALA A 86 7.48 5.30 -8.98
N ASP A 87 8.14 6.46 -8.84
CA ASP A 87 7.67 7.75 -9.34
C ASP A 87 7.46 7.72 -10.87
N PHE A 88 8.42 7.15 -11.60
CA PHE A 88 8.34 7.01 -13.05
C PHE A 88 7.15 6.15 -13.49
N ARG A 89 6.90 5.02 -12.81
CA ARG A 89 5.73 4.16 -13.08
C ARG A 89 4.42 4.85 -12.76
N VAL A 90 4.34 5.61 -11.67
CA VAL A 90 3.14 6.37 -11.31
C VAL A 90 2.84 7.39 -12.40
N ARG A 91 3.84 8.15 -12.86
CA ARG A 91 3.66 9.17 -13.90
C ARG A 91 3.23 8.60 -15.24
N ILE A 92 3.82 7.47 -15.66
CA ILE A 92 3.34 6.76 -16.87
C ILE A 92 1.92 6.26 -16.67
N GLY A 93 1.59 5.73 -15.49
CA GLY A 93 0.23 5.31 -15.18
C GLY A 93 -0.77 6.47 -15.21
N ASP A 94 -0.39 7.64 -14.70
CA ASP A 94 -1.19 8.86 -14.78
C ASP A 94 -1.39 9.30 -16.23
N LEU A 95 -0.34 9.23 -17.06
CA LEU A 95 -0.44 9.52 -18.48
C LEU A 95 -1.48 8.64 -19.16
N VAL A 96 -1.33 7.32 -19.02
CA VAL A 96 -2.24 6.33 -19.63
C VAL A 96 -3.67 6.56 -19.15
N TYR A 97 -3.85 6.77 -17.85
CA TYR A 97 -5.17 7.03 -17.28
C TYR A 97 -5.80 8.33 -17.80
N LEU A 98 -5.07 9.45 -17.75
CA LEU A 98 -5.60 10.74 -18.17
C LEU A 98 -5.93 10.76 -19.67
N THR A 99 -5.10 10.12 -20.50
CA THR A 99 -5.39 9.97 -21.93
C THR A 99 -6.64 9.12 -22.15
N ALA A 100 -6.78 7.97 -21.49
CA ALA A 100 -7.96 7.13 -21.66
C ALA A 100 -9.25 7.77 -21.12
N ALA A 101 -9.17 8.42 -19.95
CA ALA A 101 -10.27 9.11 -19.29
C ALA A 101 -10.80 10.32 -20.07
N ALA A 102 -10.00 10.88 -20.98
CA ALA A 102 -10.45 11.92 -21.90
C ALA A 102 -11.48 11.39 -22.91
N PHE A 103 -11.39 10.13 -23.32
CA PHE A 103 -12.22 9.55 -24.38
C PHE A 103 -13.36 8.65 -23.87
N ALA A 104 -13.27 8.15 -22.64
CA ALA A 104 -14.27 7.26 -22.06
C ALA A 104 -14.27 7.33 -20.52
N ASP A 105 -15.41 6.97 -19.90
CA ASP A 105 -15.47 6.72 -18.46
C ASP A 105 -14.76 5.41 -18.15
N VAL A 106 -13.53 5.51 -17.66
CA VAL A 106 -12.65 4.37 -17.36
C VAL A 106 -12.07 4.49 -15.97
N ARG A 107 -11.81 3.35 -15.33
CA ARG A 107 -11.14 3.29 -14.03
C ARG A 107 -9.66 3.02 -14.22
N ARG A 108 -8.84 3.49 -13.26
CA ARG A 108 -7.38 3.23 -13.25
C ARG A 108 -7.04 1.74 -13.32
N GLU A 109 -7.85 0.90 -12.66
CA GLU A 109 -7.67 -0.55 -12.67
C GLU A 109 -7.88 -1.21 -14.03
N GLU A 110 -8.63 -0.57 -14.93
CA GLU A 110 -8.95 -1.06 -16.26
C GLU A 110 -7.88 -0.68 -17.29
N VAL A 111 -7.26 0.50 -17.13
CA VAL A 111 -6.37 1.08 -18.15
C VAL A 111 -4.90 1.14 -17.74
N VAL A 112 -4.58 1.23 -16.44
CA VAL A 112 -3.20 1.38 -15.98
C VAL A 112 -2.53 0.02 -15.79
N PRO A 113 -1.48 -0.33 -16.57
CA PRO A 113 -0.86 -1.64 -16.51
C PRO A 113 -0.33 -1.98 -15.11
N GLY A 114 -0.78 -3.11 -14.57
CA GLY A 114 -0.33 -3.62 -13.27
C GLY A 114 -0.82 -2.83 -12.05
N TYR A 115 -1.76 -1.89 -12.22
CA TYR A 115 -2.32 -1.11 -11.10
C TYR A 115 -3.02 -2.01 -10.06
N ALA A 116 -3.90 -2.92 -10.51
CA ALA A 116 -4.60 -3.84 -9.61
C ALA A 116 -3.62 -4.73 -8.80
N HIS A 117 -2.57 -5.25 -9.45
CA HIS A 117 -1.52 -6.02 -8.78
C HIS A 117 -0.77 -5.17 -7.72
N GLN A 118 -0.49 -3.91 -8.04
CA GLN A 118 0.16 -2.96 -7.15
C GLN A 118 -0.69 -2.61 -5.92
N VAL A 119 -2.00 -2.44 -6.10
CA VAL A 119 -2.96 -2.22 -5.01
C VAL A 119 -3.05 -3.48 -4.14
N GLY A 120 -3.24 -4.65 -4.75
CA GLY A 120 -3.31 -5.93 -4.05
C GLY A 120 -2.05 -6.25 -3.24
N ALA A 121 -0.86 -6.02 -3.80
CA ALA A 121 0.40 -6.21 -3.09
C ALA A 121 0.53 -5.30 -1.86
N ARG A 122 0.00 -4.08 -1.93
CA ARG A 122 0.01 -3.11 -0.82
C ARG A 122 -1.03 -3.42 0.25
N ALA A 123 -2.23 -3.87 -0.14
CA ALA A 123 -3.23 -4.39 0.79
C ALA A 123 -2.67 -5.62 1.54
N ALA A 124 -2.02 -6.54 0.84
CA ALA A 124 -1.35 -7.70 1.44
C ALA A 124 -0.19 -7.29 2.38
N LEU A 125 0.60 -6.27 2.01
CA LEU A 125 1.65 -5.73 2.88
C LEU A 125 1.07 -5.15 4.16
N ARG A 126 -0.02 -4.37 4.08
CA ARG A 126 -0.71 -3.83 5.26
C ARG A 126 -1.21 -4.93 6.18
N ALA A 127 -1.84 -5.97 5.63
CA ALA A 127 -2.31 -7.11 6.41
C ALA A 127 -1.15 -7.84 7.11
N ALA A 128 -0.06 -8.10 6.39
CA ALA A 128 1.14 -8.74 6.93
C ALA A 128 1.82 -7.90 8.03
N ALA A 129 1.85 -6.57 7.87
CA ALA A 129 2.38 -5.65 8.88
C ALA A 129 1.53 -5.66 10.16
N ALA A 130 0.19 -5.69 10.04
CA ALA A 130 -0.71 -5.80 11.19
C ALA A 130 -0.54 -7.14 11.93
N ASP A 131 -0.33 -8.23 11.19
CA ASP A 131 -0.01 -9.54 11.76
C ASP A 131 1.34 -9.54 12.48
N LEU A 132 2.37 -8.96 11.87
CA LEU A 132 3.67 -8.79 12.50
C LEU A 132 3.54 -7.97 13.80
N ARG A 133 2.88 -6.82 13.76
CA ARG A 133 2.65 -5.96 14.94
C ARG A 133 2.03 -6.75 16.08
N ARG A 134 0.91 -7.44 15.84
CA ARG A 134 0.24 -8.26 16.86
C ARG A 134 1.18 -9.33 17.42
N SER A 135 1.92 -9.99 16.54
CA SER A 135 2.88 -11.04 16.88
C SER A 135 4.01 -10.50 17.77
N LEU A 136 4.53 -9.32 17.47
CA LEU A 136 5.59 -8.67 18.26
C LEU A 136 5.06 -8.14 19.59
N GLN A 137 3.86 -7.52 19.62
CA GLN A 137 3.22 -7.07 20.86
C GLN A 137 3.01 -8.22 21.85
N GLY A 138 2.47 -9.36 21.40
CA GLY A 138 2.32 -10.54 22.27
C GLY A 138 3.67 -11.10 22.77
N ARG A 139 4.79 -10.87 22.06
CA ARG A 139 6.14 -11.20 22.56
C ARG A 139 6.63 -10.21 23.61
N LEU A 140 6.37 -8.92 23.43
CA LEU A 140 6.70 -7.89 24.41
C LEU A 140 5.92 -8.10 25.73
N GLU A 141 4.63 -8.42 25.64
CA GLU A 141 3.81 -8.77 26.81
C GLU A 141 4.35 -9.99 27.56
N ARG A 142 4.84 -11.01 26.83
CA ARG A 142 5.52 -12.17 27.43
C ARG A 142 6.87 -11.77 28.04
N ALA A 143 7.64 -10.90 27.40
CA ALA A 143 8.94 -10.43 27.88
C ALA A 143 8.82 -9.64 29.19
N ALA A 144 7.77 -8.82 29.32
CA ALA A 144 7.47 -8.07 30.52
C ALA A 144 7.23 -8.99 31.74
N LYS A 145 6.69 -10.18 31.52
CA LYS A 145 6.40 -11.19 32.57
C LYS A 145 7.53 -12.22 32.75
N ALA A 146 8.48 -12.27 31.84
CA ALA A 146 9.56 -13.26 31.85
C ALA A 146 10.70 -12.85 32.78
N GLU A 147 11.37 -13.85 33.35
CA GLU A 147 12.63 -13.67 34.09
C GLU A 147 13.77 -13.20 33.18
N ALA A 148 14.78 -12.55 33.75
CA ALA A 148 15.89 -11.96 32.99
C ALA A 148 16.62 -12.97 32.08
N ARG A 149 16.76 -14.23 32.53
CA ARG A 149 17.39 -15.33 31.77
C ARG A 149 16.54 -15.86 30.62
N ALA A 150 15.22 -15.67 30.65
CA ALA A 150 14.32 -16.14 29.61
C ALA A 150 14.13 -15.12 28.47
N ARG A 151 14.41 -13.83 28.73
CA ARG A 151 14.26 -12.73 27.75
C ARG A 151 15.16 -12.85 26.51
N PRO A 152 16.42 -13.33 26.57
CA PRO A 152 17.24 -13.55 25.37
C PRO A 152 16.56 -14.47 24.34
N ALA A 153 15.87 -15.53 24.79
CA ALA A 153 15.12 -16.41 23.91
C ALA A 153 13.96 -15.69 23.22
N LEU A 154 13.27 -14.78 23.91
CA LEU A 154 12.24 -13.93 23.32
C LEU A 154 12.81 -12.97 22.27
N ALA A 155 14.01 -12.42 22.48
CA ALA A 155 14.68 -11.58 21.49
C ALA A 155 14.98 -12.37 20.19
N ARG A 156 15.38 -13.65 20.29
CA ARG A 156 15.52 -14.54 19.11
C ARG A 156 14.19 -14.76 18.40
N GLN A 157 13.11 -15.02 19.14
CA GLN A 157 11.77 -15.21 18.55
C GLN A 157 11.25 -13.95 17.85
N VAL A 158 11.60 -12.75 18.33
CA VAL A 158 11.30 -11.48 17.65
C VAL A 158 12.10 -11.41 16.34
N ALA A 159 13.41 -11.69 16.39
CA ALA A 159 14.26 -11.71 15.19
C ALA A 159 13.81 -12.73 14.13
N GLU A 160 13.31 -13.89 14.55
CA GLU A 160 12.70 -14.91 13.68
C GLU A 160 11.39 -14.41 13.05
N SER A 161 10.57 -13.69 13.81
CA SER A 161 9.33 -13.10 13.28
C SER A 161 9.60 -12.05 12.21
N LEU A 162 10.65 -11.24 12.39
CA LEU A 162 11.11 -10.29 11.37
C LEU A 162 11.64 -11.01 10.13
N ALA A 163 12.38 -12.11 10.30
CA ALA A 163 12.85 -12.94 9.19
C ALA A 163 11.69 -13.56 8.40
N ALA A 164 10.70 -14.09 9.10
CA ALA A 164 9.50 -14.65 8.48
C ALA A 164 8.74 -13.56 7.70
N PHE A 165 8.55 -12.38 8.29
CA PHE A 165 7.89 -11.26 7.62
C PHE A 165 8.57 -10.86 6.30
N VAL A 166 9.90 -10.75 6.26
CA VAL A 166 10.60 -10.38 5.01
C VAL A 166 10.58 -11.49 3.96
N SER A 167 10.32 -12.74 4.34
CA SER A 167 10.17 -13.85 3.40
C SER A 167 8.77 -13.94 2.76
N LEU A 168 7.78 -13.21 3.29
CA LEU A 168 6.43 -13.20 2.73
C LEU A 168 6.42 -12.57 1.33
N PRO A 169 5.59 -13.06 0.38
CA PRO A 169 5.44 -12.42 -0.93
C PRO A 169 5.06 -10.93 -0.86
N ALA A 170 4.28 -10.55 0.16
CA ALA A 170 3.89 -9.17 0.42
C ALA A 170 5.08 -8.23 0.71
N SER A 171 6.21 -8.75 1.21
CA SER A 171 7.41 -7.96 1.53
C SER A 171 8.05 -7.34 0.28
N VAL A 172 7.72 -7.83 -0.92
CA VAL A 172 8.15 -7.24 -2.19
C VAL A 172 7.71 -5.79 -2.32
N ALA A 173 6.56 -5.43 -1.74
CA ALA A 173 6.04 -4.07 -1.75
C ALA A 173 6.76 -3.12 -0.77
N LEU A 174 7.63 -3.62 0.12
CA LEU A 174 8.44 -2.76 1.00
C LEU A 174 9.42 -1.90 0.21
N ARG A 175 9.56 -0.66 0.65
CA ARG A 175 10.63 0.24 0.22
C ARG A 175 11.97 -0.20 0.80
N THR A 176 13.04 0.13 0.10
CA THR A 176 14.42 -0.22 0.47
C THR A 176 14.78 0.27 1.88
N PRO A 177 14.48 1.52 2.28
CA PRO A 177 14.72 1.97 3.65
C PRO A 177 13.98 1.12 4.70
N GLN A 178 12.77 0.65 4.38
CA GLN A 178 11.98 -0.18 5.28
C GLN A 178 12.59 -1.58 5.42
N LYS A 179 13.08 -2.16 4.31
CA LYS A 179 13.82 -3.43 4.34
C LYS A 179 15.10 -3.31 5.16
N HIS A 180 15.82 -2.20 5.01
CA HIS A 180 17.02 -1.92 5.79
C HIS A 180 16.72 -1.84 7.28
N GLN A 181 15.67 -1.09 7.67
CA GLN A 181 15.22 -0.97 9.06
C GLN A 181 14.91 -2.33 9.70
N VAL A 182 14.26 -3.25 8.95
CA VAL A 182 14.00 -4.62 9.43
C VAL A 182 15.30 -5.39 9.68
N LEU A 183 16.27 -5.29 8.75
CA LEU A 183 17.55 -5.97 8.89
C LEU A 183 18.38 -5.42 10.05
N GLU A 184 18.42 -4.10 10.23
CA GLU A 184 19.10 -3.46 11.35
C GLU A 184 18.49 -3.90 12.69
N LEU A 185 17.17 -3.83 12.83
CA LEU A 185 16.50 -4.28 14.04
C LEU A 185 16.78 -5.76 14.31
N ARG A 186 16.70 -6.60 13.29
CA ARG A 186 16.99 -8.03 13.40
C ARG A 186 18.43 -8.27 13.87
N ALA A 187 19.41 -7.53 13.35
CA ALA A 187 20.80 -7.63 13.78
C ALA A 187 20.96 -7.24 15.25
N ARG A 188 20.36 -6.12 15.68
CA ARG A 188 20.38 -5.68 17.09
C ARG A 188 19.71 -6.68 18.03
N LEU A 189 18.62 -7.30 17.61
CA LEU A 189 17.93 -8.34 18.40
C LEU A 189 18.76 -9.61 18.53
N LEU A 190 19.45 -10.03 17.46
CA LEU A 190 20.33 -11.20 17.50
C LEU A 190 21.53 -10.95 18.41
N ASP A 191 22.11 -9.76 18.36
CA ASP A 191 23.19 -9.33 19.25
C ASP A 191 22.71 -9.30 20.72
N THR A 192 21.56 -8.67 20.98
CA THR A 192 20.92 -8.64 22.31
C THR A 192 20.62 -10.06 22.82
N ALA A 193 20.26 -10.98 21.95
CA ALA A 193 19.99 -12.37 22.30
C ALA A 193 21.24 -13.22 22.64
N THR A 194 22.44 -12.67 22.49
CA THR A 194 23.69 -13.32 22.95
C THR A 194 23.93 -13.14 24.45
N GLN A 195 23.29 -12.13 25.06
CA GLN A 195 23.44 -11.85 26.48
C GLN A 195 22.82 -12.97 27.34
N ALA A 196 23.44 -13.23 28.50
CA ALA A 196 22.94 -14.24 29.43
C ALA A 196 21.64 -13.82 30.12
N GLU A 197 21.49 -12.52 30.38
CA GLU A 197 20.34 -11.92 31.04
C GLU A 197 20.02 -10.58 30.37
N LEU A 198 18.74 -10.24 30.28
CA LEU A 198 18.30 -8.95 29.75
C LEU A 198 17.43 -8.22 30.76
N ALA A 199 17.55 -6.88 30.78
CA ALA A 199 16.65 -6.02 31.54
C ALA A 199 15.21 -6.07 30.95
N PRO A 200 14.17 -5.76 31.74
CA PRO A 200 12.77 -5.82 31.29
C PRO A 200 12.46 -4.90 30.10
N ASP A 201 13.15 -3.76 30.03
CA ASP A 201 13.00 -2.68 29.06
C ASP A 201 13.86 -2.86 27.79
N ALA A 202 14.83 -3.78 27.80
CA ALA A 202 15.74 -4.00 26.68
C ALA A 202 15.03 -4.37 25.37
N LEU A 203 14.03 -5.27 25.42
CA LEU A 203 13.24 -5.63 24.23
C LEU A 203 12.27 -4.51 23.82
N PRO A 204 11.44 -3.95 24.72
CA PRO A 204 10.58 -2.80 24.40
C PRO A 204 11.35 -1.64 23.74
N GLY A 205 12.51 -1.26 24.30
CA GLY A 205 13.33 -0.17 23.79
C GLY A 205 13.85 -0.37 22.37
N LEU A 206 13.95 -1.62 21.90
CA LEU A 206 14.33 -1.93 20.51
C LEU A 206 13.12 -2.06 19.58
N VAL A 207 12.03 -2.67 20.05
CA VAL A 207 10.92 -3.10 19.20
C VAL A 207 9.84 -2.02 19.07
N GLU A 208 9.53 -1.28 20.13
CA GLU A 208 8.46 -0.27 20.10
C GLU A 208 8.72 0.86 19.08
N PRO A 209 9.93 1.43 18.96
CA PRO A 209 10.21 2.44 17.93
C PRO A 209 9.96 1.92 16.51
N TYR A 210 10.28 0.65 16.26
CA TYR A 210 10.01 0.01 14.98
C TYR A 210 8.52 -0.20 14.75
N LEU A 211 7.75 -0.59 15.78
CA LEU A 211 6.30 -0.73 15.67
C LEU A 211 5.61 0.59 15.35
N THR A 212 6.05 1.70 15.95
CA THR A 212 5.56 3.05 15.61
C THR A 212 5.87 3.40 14.17
N ALA A 213 7.12 3.21 13.74
CA ALA A 213 7.51 3.48 12.35
C ALA A 213 6.74 2.60 11.35
N LEU A 214 6.47 1.33 11.69
CA LEU A 214 5.70 0.42 10.85
C LEU A 214 4.25 0.91 10.67
N ASP A 215 3.61 1.42 11.73
CA ASP A 215 2.26 1.98 11.66
C ASP A 215 2.23 3.20 10.72
N GLU A 216 3.14 4.15 10.92
CA GLU A 216 3.25 5.36 10.08
C GLU A 216 3.45 5.01 8.61
N GLN A 217 4.29 4.00 8.33
CA GLN A 217 4.53 3.50 6.98
C GLN A 217 3.27 2.88 6.37
N MET A 218 2.49 2.11 7.13
CA MET A 218 1.26 1.49 6.64
C MET A 218 0.11 2.50 6.46
N GLU A 219 0.08 3.55 7.27
CA GLU A 219 -0.80 4.69 7.05
C GLU A 219 -0.46 5.43 5.76
N GLU A 220 0.82 5.68 5.49
CA GLU A 220 1.27 6.26 4.22
C GLU A 220 0.84 5.39 3.02
N VAL A 221 1.09 4.08 3.09
CA VAL A 221 0.61 3.14 2.06
C VAL A 221 -0.89 3.24 1.87
N THR A 222 -1.65 3.31 2.97
CA THR A 222 -3.11 3.40 2.92
C THR A 222 -3.57 4.70 2.25
N ARG A 223 -3.03 5.84 2.68
CA ARG A 223 -3.37 7.17 2.12
C ARG A 223 -3.00 7.29 0.65
N THR A 224 -1.86 6.74 0.24
CA THR A 224 -1.37 6.90 -1.15
C THR A 224 -2.03 5.91 -2.11
N TRP A 225 -2.34 4.68 -1.69
CA TRP A 225 -2.73 3.60 -2.63
C TRP A 225 -4.08 2.95 -2.34
N LEU A 226 -4.52 2.91 -1.08
CA LEU A 226 -5.61 2.01 -0.68
C LEU A 226 -6.93 2.73 -0.41
N VAL A 227 -7.01 4.07 -0.51
CA VAL A 227 -8.26 4.82 -0.25
C VAL A 227 -9.42 4.32 -1.12
N VAL A 228 -9.22 4.23 -2.44
CA VAL A 228 -10.26 3.78 -3.37
C VAL A 228 -10.58 2.31 -3.17
N HIS A 229 -9.55 1.48 -3.02
CA HIS A 229 -9.68 0.06 -2.71
C HIS A 229 -10.50 -0.18 -1.45
N ASP A 230 -10.16 0.47 -0.34
CA ASP A 230 -10.80 0.26 0.95
C ASP A 230 -12.26 0.70 0.92
N ARG A 231 -12.58 1.80 0.22
CA ARG A 231 -13.97 2.23 -0.01
C ARG A 231 -14.76 1.21 -0.82
N ALA A 232 -14.15 0.61 -1.85
CA ALA A 232 -14.80 -0.42 -2.66
C ALA A 232 -15.05 -1.70 -1.84
N VAL A 233 -14.09 -2.12 -1.02
CA VAL A 233 -14.25 -3.27 -0.12
C VAL A 233 -15.32 -2.97 0.94
N TRP A 234 -15.32 -1.76 1.52
CA TRP A 234 -16.33 -1.33 2.47
C TRP A 234 -17.75 -1.38 1.89
N ALA A 235 -17.95 -0.83 0.69
CA ALA A 235 -19.22 -0.88 -0.02
C ALA A 235 -19.65 -2.32 -0.32
N THR A 236 -18.71 -3.17 -0.74
CA THR A 236 -18.96 -4.60 -0.99
C THR A 236 -19.40 -5.32 0.29
N CYS A 237 -18.75 -5.04 1.42
CA CYS A 237 -19.15 -5.57 2.71
C CYS A 237 -20.55 -5.10 3.08
N GLY A 238 -20.83 -3.80 2.99
CA GLY A 238 -22.15 -3.23 3.26
C GLY A 238 -23.26 -3.91 2.46
N MET A 239 -23.08 -4.06 1.14
CA MET A 239 -24.01 -4.78 0.28
C MET A 239 -24.26 -6.22 0.75
N LYS A 240 -23.20 -6.96 1.13
CA LYS A 240 -23.34 -8.34 1.63
C LYS A 240 -24.07 -8.38 2.98
N LEU A 241 -23.84 -7.41 3.87
CA LEU A 241 -24.57 -7.34 5.14
C LEU A 241 -26.08 -7.09 4.93
N GLU A 242 -26.44 -6.24 3.98
CA GLU A 242 -27.86 -6.04 3.60
C GLU A 242 -28.47 -7.32 2.99
N GLN A 243 -27.72 -8.06 2.17
CA GLN A 243 -28.16 -9.35 1.64
C GLN A 243 -28.36 -10.39 2.75
N ALA A 244 -27.46 -10.44 3.73
CA ALA A 244 -27.58 -11.34 4.88
C ALA A 244 -28.84 -11.02 5.72
N ASP A 245 -29.11 -9.73 5.95
CA ASP A 245 -30.29 -9.26 6.69
C ASP A 245 -31.59 -9.63 5.97
N MET A 246 -31.62 -9.51 4.64
CA MET A 246 -32.73 -9.97 3.82
C MET A 246 -32.95 -11.48 3.98
N HIS A 247 -31.90 -12.30 3.93
CA HIS A 247 -32.03 -13.75 4.14
C HIS A 247 -32.57 -14.10 5.54
N LEU A 248 -32.11 -13.40 6.58
CA LEU A 248 -32.62 -13.59 7.95
C LEU A 248 -34.09 -13.19 8.09
N SER A 249 -34.49 -12.09 7.45
CA SER A 249 -35.87 -11.62 7.44
C SER A 249 -36.81 -12.59 6.73
N LEU A 250 -36.31 -13.30 5.71
CA LEU A 250 -37.05 -14.32 4.96
C LEU A 250 -36.97 -15.73 5.57
N GLY A 251 -36.27 -15.92 6.70
CA GLY A 251 -36.06 -17.23 7.32
C GLY A 251 -35.21 -18.19 6.45
N SER A 252 -34.39 -17.64 5.56
CA SER A 252 -33.56 -18.40 4.62
C SER A 252 -32.20 -18.73 5.22
N ARG A 253 -31.72 -19.96 5.00
CA ARG A 253 -30.37 -20.41 5.38
C ARG A 253 -29.25 -19.69 4.60
N GLY A 254 -29.57 -18.85 3.62
CA GLY A 254 -28.59 -18.12 2.83
C GLY A 254 -27.78 -17.08 3.61
N ALA A 255 -28.25 -16.66 4.80
CA ALA A 255 -27.60 -15.65 5.63
C ALA A 255 -26.19 -16.06 6.06
N GLU A 256 -26.01 -17.31 6.49
CA GLU A 256 -24.72 -17.86 6.92
C GLU A 256 -23.66 -17.74 5.82
N ARG A 257 -23.98 -18.22 4.61
CA ARG A 257 -23.09 -18.15 3.45
C ARG A 257 -22.73 -16.70 3.12
N VAL A 258 -23.70 -15.81 3.09
CA VAL A 258 -23.48 -14.39 2.74
C VAL A 258 -22.62 -13.69 3.80
N LEU A 259 -22.81 -14.01 5.09
CA LEU A 259 -21.97 -13.50 6.17
C LEU A 259 -20.53 -14.02 6.06
N ALA A 260 -20.34 -15.30 5.78
CA ALA A 260 -19.00 -15.86 5.56
C ALA A 260 -18.29 -15.14 4.41
N GLU A 261 -18.98 -14.92 3.27
CA GLU A 261 -18.43 -14.15 2.16
C GLU A 261 -18.13 -12.69 2.50
N ALA A 262 -18.92 -12.07 3.38
CA ALA A 262 -18.68 -10.71 3.85
C ALA A 262 -17.41 -10.66 4.71
N VAL A 263 -17.22 -11.64 5.59
CA VAL A 263 -16.04 -11.76 6.47
C VAL A 263 -14.77 -11.99 5.63
N GLU A 264 -14.85 -12.85 4.62
CA GLU A 264 -13.74 -13.07 3.68
C GLU A 264 -13.40 -11.79 2.89
N ALA A 265 -14.41 -11.11 2.32
CA ALA A 265 -14.21 -9.85 1.60
C ALA A 265 -13.58 -8.77 2.50
N ALA A 266 -14.05 -8.64 3.75
CA ALA A 266 -13.50 -7.71 4.72
C ALA A 266 -12.06 -8.01 5.12
N GLY A 267 -11.54 -9.22 4.83
CA GLY A 267 -10.13 -9.54 4.99
C GLY A 267 -9.19 -8.61 4.23
N ALA A 268 -9.64 -8.01 3.12
CA ALA A 268 -8.85 -7.02 2.38
C ALA A 268 -8.68 -5.68 3.15
N LEU A 269 -9.49 -5.44 4.19
CA LEU A 269 -9.36 -4.29 5.10
C LEU A 269 -8.45 -4.58 6.30
N GLN A 270 -7.85 -5.77 6.40
CA GLN A 270 -6.97 -6.12 7.50
C GLN A 270 -5.80 -5.13 7.63
N GLY A 271 -5.54 -4.72 8.87
CA GLY A 271 -4.56 -3.69 9.21
C GLY A 271 -5.07 -2.26 9.05
N ARG A 272 -6.35 -2.05 8.71
CA ARG A 272 -6.96 -0.70 8.72
C ARG A 272 -7.23 -0.20 10.14
N SER A 273 -7.60 -1.09 11.06
CA SER A 273 -7.99 -0.74 12.42
C SER A 273 -7.80 -1.94 13.36
N PRO A 274 -7.06 -1.81 14.48
CA PRO A 274 -6.83 -2.95 15.38
C PRO A 274 -8.11 -3.57 15.99
N PRO A 275 -9.13 -2.78 16.41
CA PRO A 275 -10.43 -3.33 16.81
C PRO A 275 -11.11 -4.13 15.71
N PHE A 276 -11.01 -3.68 14.45
CA PHE A 276 -11.60 -4.39 13.31
C PHE A 276 -10.87 -5.71 13.04
N ASP A 277 -9.53 -5.71 13.10
CA ASP A 277 -8.74 -6.93 12.95
C ASP A 277 -9.04 -7.97 14.04
N ALA A 278 -9.28 -7.51 15.27
CA ALA A 278 -9.69 -8.38 16.38
C ALA A 278 -11.08 -9.00 16.14
N PHE A 279 -12.00 -8.21 15.60
CA PHE A 279 -13.31 -8.69 15.16
C PHE A 279 -13.16 -9.73 14.04
N LEU A 280 -12.43 -9.43 12.96
CA LEU A 280 -12.28 -10.33 11.81
C LEU A 280 -11.73 -11.72 12.18
N ARG A 281 -10.77 -11.78 13.11
CA ARG A 281 -10.23 -13.07 13.58
C ARG A 281 -11.31 -13.94 14.23
N LYS A 282 -12.17 -13.35 15.07
CA LYS A 282 -13.28 -14.07 15.71
C LYS A 282 -14.35 -14.43 14.69
N ALA A 283 -14.72 -13.47 13.83
CA ALA A 283 -15.74 -13.66 12.81
C ALA A 283 -15.37 -14.79 11.82
N ARG A 284 -14.09 -14.92 11.42
CA ARG A 284 -13.64 -16.04 10.57
C ARG A 284 -13.79 -17.39 11.25
N GLN A 285 -13.48 -17.47 12.55
CA GLN A 285 -13.65 -18.70 13.31
C GLN A 285 -15.14 -19.07 13.41
N GLU A 286 -15.98 -18.12 13.84
CA GLU A 286 -17.43 -18.32 13.98
C GLU A 286 -18.09 -18.69 12.63
N ALA A 287 -17.70 -18.05 11.53
CA ALA A 287 -18.21 -18.37 10.20
C ALA A 287 -17.73 -19.75 9.69
N GLY A 288 -16.53 -20.20 10.10
CA GLY A 288 -15.99 -21.50 9.74
C GLY A 288 -16.59 -22.67 10.54
N ASP A 289 -16.99 -22.41 11.79
CA ASP A 289 -17.63 -23.41 12.67
C ASP A 289 -19.12 -23.65 12.31
N GLY A 290 -19.68 -22.77 11.49
CA GLY A 290 -21.08 -22.78 11.07
C GLY A 290 -21.95 -21.89 11.96
N LEU A 291 -22.87 -21.14 11.35
CA LEU A 291 -23.71 -20.16 12.03
C LEU A 291 -25.17 -20.61 12.07
N GLU A 292 -25.67 -20.84 13.29
CA GLU A 292 -27.12 -20.90 13.51
C GLU A 292 -27.74 -19.51 13.39
N GLU A 293 -29.07 -19.44 13.22
CA GLU A 293 -29.80 -18.19 12.96
C GLU A 293 -29.54 -17.09 14.03
N ALA A 294 -29.45 -17.48 15.30
CA ALA A 294 -29.13 -16.56 16.39
C ALA A 294 -27.68 -16.03 16.28
N GLY A 295 -26.73 -16.90 15.98
CA GLY A 295 -25.33 -16.53 15.75
C GLY A 295 -25.15 -15.65 14.51
N ALA A 296 -25.91 -15.92 13.44
CA ALA A 296 -25.92 -15.09 12.24
C ALA A 296 -26.44 -13.67 12.52
N ARG A 297 -27.50 -13.51 13.32
CA ARG A 297 -27.98 -12.19 13.77
C ARG A 297 -26.95 -11.46 14.62
N GLU A 298 -26.32 -12.14 15.57
CA GLU A 298 -25.30 -11.53 16.43
C GLU A 298 -24.06 -11.09 15.62
N LEU A 299 -23.60 -11.95 14.70
CA LEU A 299 -22.49 -11.62 13.82
C LEU A 299 -22.84 -10.44 12.90
N LEU A 300 -24.03 -10.41 12.31
CA LEU A 300 -24.48 -9.30 11.46
C LEU A 300 -24.45 -7.97 12.22
N THR A 301 -24.99 -7.91 13.44
CA THR A 301 -25.00 -6.69 14.27
C THR A 301 -23.57 -6.24 14.58
N ARG A 302 -22.72 -7.13 15.10
CA ARG A 302 -21.32 -6.82 15.42
C ARG A 302 -20.54 -6.38 14.19
N PHE A 303 -20.79 -6.99 13.03
CA PHE A 303 -20.14 -6.61 11.78
C PHE A 303 -20.56 -5.20 11.36
N ARG A 304 -21.85 -4.88 11.33
CA ARG A 304 -22.35 -3.52 11.00
C ARG A 304 -21.69 -2.46 11.88
N GLU A 305 -21.65 -2.69 13.19
CA GLU A 305 -21.00 -1.78 14.15
C GLU A 305 -19.51 -1.58 13.84
N ARG A 306 -18.77 -2.69 13.63
CA ARG A 306 -17.32 -2.65 13.40
C ARG A 306 -16.96 -2.05 12.05
N LEU A 307 -17.78 -2.30 11.02
CA LEU A 307 -17.61 -1.76 9.68
C LEU A 307 -17.90 -0.25 9.65
N ALA A 308 -18.90 0.22 10.39
CA ALA A 308 -19.23 1.64 10.53
C ALA A 308 -18.17 2.42 11.32
N ALA A 309 -17.49 1.77 12.26
CA ALA A 309 -16.43 2.38 13.07
C ALA A 309 -15.07 2.50 12.36
N LEU A 310 -14.96 2.05 11.10
CA LEU A 310 -13.71 2.15 10.36
C LEU A 310 -13.41 3.62 9.96
N PRO A 311 -12.15 4.05 10.07
CA PRO A 311 -11.77 5.40 9.66
C PRO A 311 -11.78 5.46 8.12
N PHE A 312 -12.74 6.16 7.53
CA PHE A 312 -12.73 6.56 6.11
C PHE A 312 -12.69 8.08 6.00
N SER A 313 -11.69 8.70 6.63
CA SER A 313 -11.31 10.09 6.36
C SER A 313 -10.50 10.16 5.08
#